data_AF-Q3U7H2-F1
#
_entry.id   AF-Q3U7H2-F1
#
_cell.length_a   1.000
_cell.length_b   1.000
_cell.length_c   1.000
_cell.angle_alpha   90.00
_cell.angle_beta   90.00
_cell.angle_gamma   90.00
#
_symmetry.space_group_name_H-M   'P 1'
#
loop_
_entity.id
_entity.type
_entity.pdbx_description
1 polymer ?
#
loop_
_entity_poly.entity_id
_entity_poly.type
_entity_poly.pdbx_seq_one_letter_code
_entity_poly.pdbx_strand_id
1 'polypeptide(L)'
;MPPGVDCPMEFWTKEESQSVVVDFLLPTGVYLNFPVSRNANLSTIKQVLWHRAQYEPLFHMLSDPEAYVFTCVNQTAEQQELEDEQRRLCDIQPFLPVLRLVAREGDRVKKLINSQISLLISKGLHEFDSLRDPEVNDFRTKMRQFCEEAAAHRQQLGWVEWLQYSFPLQLEPSARGWRAGLLRVSNRALLVNVKFEGSEESFTFQVSTKDMPLALMACALRKRATVFRQPLVEQPEEYALQVNGRHEYLYGNYPLCHFQYICSCLHSGLTPHLTMVHSSSILAMRDEQSNPAPQVQKPRAKPPPIPAKKPSSVSLWSLEQPFSIELIEGRKVNADERMKLVVQAGLFHGNEMLCKTVSSSEVNVCSEPVWKQRLEFDISVCDLPRMARLCFALYAVVEKAKKARSTKKKSKKADCPIAWANLMLFDYKDQLKTGERCLYMWPSVPDEKGELLNPAGTVRGNPNTESAAALVIYLPEVAPHPVYFPALEKILELGRHGERGRITEEEQLQLREILERR
;
A
#
# COMPACT_ATOMS: atom_id res chain seq x y z
N MET A 1 4.69 -9.84 12.58
CA MET A 1 5.19 -11.12 12.06
C MET A 1 4.02 -11.79 11.37
N PRO A 2 4.16 -12.29 10.13
CA PRO A 2 3.25 -13.34 9.67
C PRO A 2 3.39 -14.54 10.63
N PRO A 3 2.34 -15.38 10.78
CA PRO A 3 2.44 -16.58 11.58
C PRO A 3 3.65 -17.41 11.11
N GLY A 4 4.43 -17.92 12.08
CA GLY A 4 5.59 -18.75 11.82
C GLY A 4 5.19 -19.92 10.93
N VAL A 5 5.91 -20.08 9.82
CA VAL A 5 5.85 -21.27 8.98
C VAL A 5 6.59 -22.37 9.72
N ASP A 6 5.97 -22.93 10.75
CA ASP A 6 6.45 -24.15 11.39
C ASP A 6 5.87 -25.35 10.63
N CYS A 7 6.77 -26.03 9.92
CA CYS A 7 6.59 -27.25 9.13
C CYS A 7 6.09 -27.05 7.68
N PRO A 8 6.96 -26.63 6.73
CA PRO A 8 6.68 -26.94 5.33
C PRO A 8 6.73 -28.46 5.18
N MET A 9 5.59 -29.13 5.02
CA MET A 9 5.60 -30.53 4.62
C MET A 9 6.43 -30.66 3.32
N GLU A 10 7.38 -31.59 3.32
CA GLU A 10 8.44 -31.78 2.32
C GLU A 10 7.95 -32.26 0.93
N PHE A 11 6.69 -32.00 0.55
CA PHE A 11 6.16 -32.38 -0.76
C PHE A 11 6.83 -31.63 -1.91
N TRP A 12 7.32 -30.42 -1.64
CA TRP A 12 7.82 -29.47 -2.65
C TRP A 12 9.33 -29.19 -2.53
N THR A 13 10.02 -29.80 -1.55
CA THR A 13 11.48 -29.69 -1.41
C THR A 13 12.19 -30.42 -2.55
N LYS A 14 13.33 -29.87 -2.97
CA LYS A 14 13.94 -30.09 -4.28
C LYS A 14 14.62 -31.44 -4.51
N GLU A 15 14.68 -32.37 -3.56
CA GLU A 15 15.80 -33.32 -3.58
C GLU A 15 15.60 -34.69 -4.25
N GLU A 16 14.43 -35.33 -4.36
CA GLU A 16 14.48 -36.74 -4.86
C GLU A 16 13.39 -37.24 -5.83
N SER A 17 12.30 -36.50 -6.10
CA SER A 17 11.25 -37.01 -7.02
C SER A 17 10.75 -35.95 -8.00
N GLN A 18 10.95 -36.18 -9.30
CA GLN A 18 10.42 -35.32 -10.37
C GLN A 18 8.88 -35.39 -10.47
N SER A 19 8.29 -36.49 -9.99
CA SER A 19 6.84 -36.70 -9.97
C SER A 19 6.27 -36.65 -8.55
N VAL A 20 5.07 -36.10 -8.40
CA VAL A 20 4.28 -36.09 -7.17
C VAL A 20 2.92 -36.71 -7.46
N VAL A 21 2.43 -37.57 -6.56
CA VAL A 21 1.08 -38.14 -6.68
C VAL A 21 0.07 -37.08 -6.25
N VAL A 22 -0.84 -36.74 -7.16
CA VAL A 22 -1.85 -35.70 -6.96
C VAL A 22 -3.24 -36.33 -6.89
N ASP A 23 -4.01 -35.91 -5.91
CA ASP A 23 -5.42 -36.20 -5.74
C ASP A 23 -6.26 -35.24 -6.56
N PHE A 24 -7.12 -35.78 -7.43
CA PHE A 24 -8.03 -35.01 -8.26
C PHE A 24 -9.47 -35.25 -7.83
N LEU A 25 -10.15 -34.17 -7.45
CA LEU A 25 -11.57 -34.20 -7.06
C LEU A 25 -12.41 -33.65 -8.21
N LEU A 26 -13.16 -34.52 -8.88
CA LEU A 26 -14.05 -34.13 -9.99
C LEU A 26 -15.39 -33.57 -9.47
N PRO A 27 -16.07 -32.69 -10.22
CA PRO A 27 -17.35 -32.11 -9.81
C PRO A 27 -18.49 -33.16 -9.72
N THR A 28 -18.34 -34.31 -10.38
CA THR A 28 -19.25 -35.46 -10.29
C THR A 28 -19.11 -36.25 -8.98
N GLY A 29 -18.14 -35.91 -8.14
CA GLY A 29 -17.80 -36.65 -6.91
C GLY A 29 -16.80 -37.80 -7.12
N VAL A 30 -16.37 -38.02 -8.36
CA VAL A 30 -15.35 -39.03 -8.70
C VAL A 30 -13.97 -38.56 -8.25
N TYR A 31 -13.19 -39.49 -7.72
CA TYR A 31 -11.83 -39.29 -7.22
C TYR A 31 -10.83 -40.01 -8.12
N LEU A 32 -9.78 -39.30 -8.55
CA LEU A 32 -8.65 -39.89 -9.27
C LEU A 32 -7.35 -39.59 -8.52
N ASN A 33 -6.42 -40.53 -8.56
CA ASN A 33 -5.11 -40.39 -7.95
C ASN A 33 -4.03 -40.88 -8.91
N PHE A 34 -3.08 -40.01 -9.26
CA PHE A 34 -1.98 -40.41 -10.13
C PHE A 34 -0.77 -39.46 -10.06
N PRO A 35 0.44 -39.95 -10.42
CA PRO A 35 1.65 -39.13 -10.46
C PRO A 35 1.63 -38.13 -11.62
N VAL A 36 2.00 -36.89 -11.32
CA VAL A 36 2.25 -35.81 -12.29
C VAL A 36 3.63 -35.19 -12.04
N SER A 37 4.26 -34.64 -13.08
CA SER A 37 5.53 -33.94 -12.92
C SER A 37 5.34 -32.66 -12.09
N ARG A 38 6.23 -32.42 -11.13
CA ARG A 38 6.25 -31.17 -10.34
C ARG A 38 6.41 -29.93 -11.22
N ASN A 39 7.09 -30.09 -12.36
CA ASN A 39 7.34 -29.02 -13.32
C ASN A 39 6.24 -28.86 -14.37
N ALA A 40 5.23 -29.75 -14.38
CA ALA A 40 4.11 -29.61 -15.31
C ALA A 40 3.26 -28.39 -14.96
N ASN A 41 2.83 -27.66 -16.00
CA ASN A 41 1.84 -26.61 -15.82
C ASN A 41 0.44 -27.22 -15.65
N LEU A 42 -0.46 -26.44 -15.06
CA LEU A 42 -1.83 -26.89 -14.80
C LEU A 42 -2.58 -27.25 -16.08
N SER A 43 -2.32 -26.57 -17.19
CA SER A 43 -2.94 -26.88 -18.48
C SER A 43 -2.60 -28.31 -18.93
N THR A 44 -1.32 -28.69 -18.84
CA THR A 44 -0.87 -30.07 -19.14
C THR A 44 -1.47 -31.07 -18.16
N ILE A 45 -1.47 -30.75 -16.87
CA ILE A 45 -2.09 -31.61 -15.84
C ILE A 45 -3.58 -31.83 -16.13
N LYS A 46 -4.30 -30.78 -16.55
CA LYS A 46 -5.73 -30.86 -16.90
C LYS A 46 -5.98 -31.74 -18.11
N GLN A 47 -5.14 -31.66 -19.15
CA GLN A 47 -5.22 -32.54 -20.31
C GLN A 47 -5.04 -34.02 -19.90
N VAL A 48 -4.03 -34.31 -19.08
CA VAL A 48 -3.81 -35.67 -18.56
C VAL A 48 -4.99 -36.13 -17.70
N LEU A 49 -5.55 -35.25 -16.88
CA LEU A 49 -6.73 -35.53 -16.07
C LEU A 49 -7.94 -35.89 -16.92
N TRP A 50 -8.25 -35.12 -17.98
CA TRP A 50 -9.37 -35.42 -18.87
C TRP A 50 -9.17 -36.74 -19.62
N HIS A 51 -7.94 -37.00 -20.09
CA HIS A 51 -7.61 -38.27 -20.74
C HIS A 51 -7.78 -39.47 -19.79
N ARG A 52 -7.55 -39.32 -18.48
CA ARG A 52 -7.76 -40.41 -17.51
C ARG A 52 -9.23 -40.51 -17.09
N ALA A 53 -9.89 -39.38 -16.88
CA ALA A 53 -11.29 -39.31 -16.47
C ALA A 53 -12.25 -39.96 -17.46
N GLN A 54 -11.91 -40.03 -18.76
CA GLN A 54 -12.75 -40.69 -19.77
C GLN A 54 -13.00 -42.19 -19.50
N TYR A 55 -12.14 -42.83 -18.70
CA TYR A 55 -12.26 -44.24 -18.30
C TYR A 55 -12.97 -44.41 -16.96
N GLU A 56 -13.37 -43.32 -16.31
CA GLU A 56 -14.03 -43.33 -15.00
C GLU A 56 -15.57 -43.19 -15.12
N PRO A 57 -16.33 -43.63 -14.10
CA PRO A 57 -17.78 -43.46 -14.07
C PRO A 57 -18.20 -41.99 -14.19
N LEU A 58 -19.41 -41.74 -14.73
CA LEU A 58 -20.02 -40.41 -14.82
C LEU A 58 -19.25 -39.37 -15.66
N PHE A 59 -18.26 -39.78 -16.46
CA PHE A 59 -17.50 -38.86 -17.32
C PHE A 59 -18.38 -38.04 -18.26
N HIS A 60 -19.43 -38.65 -18.82
CA HIS A 60 -20.37 -37.99 -19.73
C HIS A 60 -21.15 -36.81 -19.11
N MET A 61 -21.11 -36.66 -17.78
CA MET A 61 -21.70 -35.52 -17.05
C MET A 61 -20.75 -34.32 -16.93
N LEU A 62 -19.47 -34.47 -17.32
CA LEU A 62 -18.50 -33.39 -17.34
C LEU A 62 -18.63 -32.58 -18.64
N SER A 63 -18.56 -31.26 -18.50
CA SER A 63 -18.41 -30.33 -19.61
C SER A 63 -16.97 -30.33 -20.17
N ASP A 64 -16.71 -29.47 -21.15
CA ASP A 64 -15.37 -29.25 -21.69
C ASP A 64 -14.36 -28.84 -20.58
N PRO A 65 -13.07 -29.20 -20.71
CA PRO A 65 -12.02 -28.83 -19.75
C PRO A 65 -11.96 -27.34 -19.43
N GLU A 66 -12.27 -26.51 -20.43
CA GLU A 66 -12.26 -25.05 -20.33
C GLU A 66 -13.36 -24.50 -19.42
N ALA A 67 -14.46 -25.26 -19.19
CA ALA A 67 -15.54 -24.86 -18.29
C ALA A 67 -15.15 -24.95 -16.81
N TYR A 68 -13.99 -25.54 -16.50
CA TYR A 68 -13.54 -25.79 -15.13
C TYR A 68 -12.22 -25.09 -14.81
N VAL A 69 -12.04 -24.76 -13.53
CA VAL A 69 -10.79 -24.26 -12.96
C VAL A 69 -10.36 -25.18 -11.82
N PHE A 70 -9.05 -25.33 -11.63
CA PHE A 70 -8.53 -26.03 -10.46
C PHE A 70 -8.62 -25.13 -9.23
N THR A 71 -8.95 -25.72 -8.09
CA THR A 71 -8.85 -25.13 -6.77
C THR A 71 -7.95 -25.98 -5.90
N CYS A 72 -7.18 -25.34 -5.02
CA CYS A 72 -6.37 -26.03 -4.03
C CYS A 72 -6.38 -25.25 -2.72
N VAL A 73 -5.93 -25.90 -1.64
CA VAL A 73 -5.56 -25.19 -0.41
C VAL A 73 -4.09 -24.79 -0.54
N ASN A 74 -3.77 -23.51 -0.40
CA ASN A 74 -2.39 -23.00 -0.47
C ASN A 74 -1.68 -23.09 0.89
N GLN A 75 -0.40 -22.69 0.96
CA GLN A 75 0.37 -22.69 2.21
C GLN A 75 -0.17 -21.73 3.29
N THR A 76 -1.06 -20.79 2.94
CA THR A 76 -1.74 -19.90 3.89
C THR A 76 -3.05 -20.50 4.42
N ALA A 77 -3.29 -21.80 4.18
CA ALA A 77 -4.50 -22.53 4.57
C ALA A 77 -5.80 -21.99 3.93
N GLU A 78 -5.69 -21.42 2.74
CA GLU A 78 -6.80 -20.79 2.03
C GLU A 78 -7.11 -21.49 0.72
N GLN A 79 -8.39 -21.52 0.35
CA GLN A 79 -8.80 -22.04 -0.96
C GLN A 79 -8.45 -21.01 -2.04
N GLN A 80 -7.66 -21.43 -3.01
CA GLN A 80 -7.23 -20.62 -4.14
C GLN A 80 -7.77 -21.21 -5.44
N GLU A 81 -8.50 -20.40 -6.21
CA GLU A 81 -8.80 -20.69 -7.63
C GLU A 81 -7.57 -20.42 -8.49
N LEU A 82 -7.11 -21.43 -9.21
CA LEU A 82 -5.91 -21.42 -10.03
C LEU A 82 -6.25 -21.02 -11.47
N GLU A 83 -6.56 -19.74 -11.65
CA GLU A 83 -6.97 -19.16 -12.94
C GLU A 83 -5.85 -19.18 -13.99
N ASP A 84 -4.59 -18.95 -13.57
CA ASP A 84 -3.42 -19.00 -14.45
C ASP A 84 -2.92 -20.44 -14.63
N GLU A 85 -3.39 -21.09 -15.70
CA GLU A 85 -3.04 -22.47 -16.00
C GLU A 85 -1.62 -22.67 -16.55
N GLN A 86 -0.86 -21.60 -16.80
CA GLN A 86 0.54 -21.66 -17.23
C GLN A 86 1.50 -21.87 -16.04
N ARG A 87 1.04 -21.65 -14.81
CA ARG A 87 1.82 -21.90 -13.61
C ARG A 87 2.13 -23.37 -13.43
N ARG A 88 3.35 -23.66 -12.97
CA ARG A 88 3.79 -25.01 -12.64
C ARG A 88 3.30 -25.42 -11.27
N LEU A 89 3.07 -26.71 -11.08
CA LEU A 89 2.62 -27.24 -9.79
C LEU A 89 3.61 -26.91 -8.65
N CYS A 90 4.91 -26.97 -8.90
CA CYS A 90 5.96 -26.60 -7.95
C CYS A 90 6.02 -25.10 -7.60
N ASP A 91 5.44 -24.24 -8.43
CA ASP A 91 5.35 -22.79 -8.18
C ASP A 91 4.08 -22.44 -7.40
N ILE A 92 3.08 -23.33 -7.44
CA ILE A 92 1.82 -23.18 -6.72
C ILE A 92 1.95 -23.68 -5.29
N GLN A 93 2.67 -24.80 -5.10
CA GLN A 93 2.93 -25.41 -3.79
C GLN A 93 1.65 -25.54 -2.95
N PRO A 94 0.62 -26.26 -3.45
CA PRO A 94 -0.57 -26.47 -2.63
C PRO A 94 -0.19 -27.19 -1.33
N PHE A 95 -0.87 -26.86 -0.23
CA PHE A 95 -0.59 -27.37 1.12
C PHE A 95 -0.50 -28.91 1.14
N LEU A 96 -1.45 -29.54 0.46
CA LEU A 96 -1.40 -30.96 0.07
C LEU A 96 -1.48 -31.04 -1.45
N PRO A 97 -0.95 -32.12 -2.08
CA PRO A 97 -1.06 -32.32 -3.52
C PRO A 97 -2.49 -32.71 -3.93
N VAL A 98 -3.45 -31.83 -3.69
CA VAL A 98 -4.88 -32.01 -3.96
C VAL A 98 -5.35 -30.89 -4.89
N LEU A 99 -5.91 -31.26 -6.04
CA LEU A 99 -6.51 -30.35 -7.01
C LEU A 99 -7.98 -30.69 -7.21
N ARG A 100 -8.86 -29.76 -6.88
CA ARG A 100 -10.31 -29.91 -7.05
C ARG A 100 -10.78 -29.14 -8.27
N LEU A 101 -11.56 -29.78 -9.14
CA LEU A 101 -12.22 -29.09 -10.25
C LEU A 101 -13.52 -28.45 -9.78
N VAL A 102 -13.68 -27.17 -10.10
CA VAL A 102 -14.91 -26.41 -9.89
C VAL A 102 -15.32 -25.72 -11.19
N ALA A 103 -16.62 -25.54 -11.37
CA ALA A 103 -17.13 -24.80 -12.52
C ALA A 103 -16.65 -23.35 -12.47
N ARG A 104 -16.27 -22.80 -13.62
CA ARG A 104 -15.89 -21.39 -13.73
C ARG A 104 -17.14 -20.53 -13.62
N GLU A 105 -17.25 -19.80 -12.52
CA GLU A 105 -18.31 -18.83 -12.29
C GLU A 105 -17.74 -17.42 -12.14
N GLY A 106 -18.42 -16.43 -12.71
CA GLY A 106 -18.08 -15.01 -12.57
C GLY A 106 -17.08 -14.48 -13.61
N ASP A 107 -16.56 -13.28 -13.33
CA ASP A 107 -15.67 -12.54 -14.23
C ASP A 107 -14.23 -13.07 -14.14
N ARG A 108 -13.85 -13.89 -15.13
CA ARG A 108 -12.55 -14.57 -15.23
C ARG A 108 -11.37 -13.60 -15.16
N VAL A 109 -11.46 -12.46 -15.85
CA VAL A 109 -10.37 -11.49 -15.87
C VAL A 109 -10.15 -10.93 -14.48
N LYS A 110 -11.23 -10.53 -13.80
CA LYS A 110 -11.12 -9.99 -12.44
C LYS A 110 -10.55 -11.02 -11.48
N LYS A 111 -10.96 -12.29 -11.58
CA LYS A 111 -10.43 -13.38 -10.76
C LYS A 111 -8.94 -13.60 -11.01
N LEU A 112 -8.51 -13.61 -12.26
CA LEU A 112 -7.09 -13.72 -12.63
C LEU A 112 -6.25 -12.56 -12.07
N ILE A 113 -6.70 -11.31 -12.28
CA ILE A 113 -6.01 -10.13 -11.75
C ILE A 113 -5.95 -10.17 -10.21
N ASN A 114 -7.06 -10.50 -9.55
CA ASN A 114 -7.10 -10.62 -8.09
C ASN A 114 -6.11 -11.68 -7.56
N SER A 115 -6.00 -12.82 -8.25
CA SER A 115 -5.02 -13.86 -7.92
C SER A 115 -3.58 -13.37 -8.10
N GLN A 116 -3.29 -12.71 -9.23
CA GLN A 116 -1.96 -12.14 -9.50
C GLN A 116 -1.57 -11.07 -8.48
N ILE A 117 -2.50 -10.18 -8.12
CA ILE A 117 -2.30 -9.17 -7.08
C ILE A 117 -1.99 -9.85 -5.75
N SER A 118 -2.78 -10.84 -5.34
CA SER A 118 -2.60 -11.53 -4.06
C SER A 118 -1.22 -12.16 -3.94
N LEU A 119 -0.74 -12.79 -5.02
CA LEU A 119 0.61 -13.35 -5.09
C LEU A 119 1.68 -12.25 -5.03
N LEU A 120 1.51 -11.17 -5.81
CA LEU A 120 2.47 -10.07 -5.89
C LEU A 120 2.64 -9.34 -4.55
N ILE A 121 1.55 -9.10 -3.83
CA ILE A 121 1.59 -8.45 -2.51
C ILE A 121 1.83 -9.44 -1.36
N SER A 122 1.92 -10.74 -1.67
CA SER A 122 2.07 -11.84 -0.71
C SER A 122 1.02 -11.81 0.41
N LYS A 123 -0.22 -11.46 0.06
CA LYS A 123 -1.36 -11.36 0.97
C LYS A 123 -2.65 -11.57 0.20
N GLY A 124 -3.50 -12.47 0.69
CA GLY A 124 -4.77 -12.79 0.06
C GLY A 124 -5.71 -11.60 0.06
N LEU A 125 -6.34 -11.29 -1.08
CA LEU A 125 -7.29 -10.17 -1.14
C LEU A 125 -8.52 -10.38 -0.24
N HIS A 126 -8.91 -11.64 0.00
CA HIS A 126 -10.00 -11.99 0.90
C HIS A 126 -9.66 -11.75 2.38
N GLU A 127 -8.38 -11.72 2.77
CA GLU A 127 -8.00 -11.37 4.14
C GLU A 127 -8.46 -9.95 4.50
N PHE A 128 -8.51 -9.05 3.52
CA PHE A 128 -9.07 -7.71 3.71
C PHE A 128 -10.59 -7.75 3.86
N ASP A 129 -11.28 -8.65 3.16
CA ASP A 129 -12.73 -8.84 3.28
C ASP A 129 -13.10 -9.42 4.67
N SER A 130 -12.25 -10.30 5.21
CA SER A 130 -12.41 -10.92 6.53
C SER A 130 -12.31 -9.93 7.69
N LEU A 131 -11.64 -8.78 7.53
CA LEU A 131 -11.53 -7.75 8.56
C LEU A 131 -12.89 -7.13 8.92
N ARG A 132 -13.86 -7.16 8.01
CA ARG A 132 -15.19 -6.51 8.16
C ARG A 132 -15.09 -5.04 8.59
N ASP A 133 -14.00 -4.38 8.21
CA ASP A 133 -13.72 -2.99 8.56
C ASP A 133 -14.26 -2.06 7.44
N PRO A 134 -15.24 -1.20 7.74
CA PRO A 134 -15.83 -0.32 6.73
C PRO A 134 -14.83 0.70 6.18
N GLU A 135 -13.82 1.12 6.95
CA GLU A 135 -12.77 2.04 6.48
C GLU A 135 -11.91 1.35 5.40
N VAL A 136 -11.55 0.08 5.63
CA VAL A 136 -10.79 -0.73 4.66
C VAL A 136 -11.59 -0.95 3.38
N ASN A 137 -12.89 -1.24 3.50
CA ASN A 137 -13.75 -1.49 2.34
C ASN A 137 -13.98 -0.22 1.51
N ASP A 138 -14.22 0.92 2.17
CA ASP A 138 -14.38 2.22 1.50
C ASP A 138 -13.06 2.64 0.82
N PHE A 139 -11.91 2.44 1.48
CA PHE A 139 -10.59 2.69 0.89
C PHE A 139 -10.35 1.85 -0.36
N ARG A 140 -10.55 0.52 -0.27
CA ARG A 140 -10.34 -0.40 -1.40
C ARG A 140 -11.22 -0.04 -2.58
N THR A 141 -12.49 0.28 -2.33
CA THR A 141 -13.45 0.65 -3.38
C THR A 141 -13.04 1.96 -4.05
N LYS A 142 -12.80 3.02 -3.26
CA LYS A 142 -12.48 4.35 -3.78
C LYS A 142 -11.15 4.38 -4.53
N MET A 143 -10.12 3.75 -3.96
CA MET A 143 -8.79 3.72 -4.57
C MET A 143 -8.73 2.83 -5.80
N ARG A 144 -9.44 1.69 -5.81
CA ARG A 144 -9.58 0.86 -7.01
C ARG A 144 -10.20 1.66 -8.15
N GLN A 145 -11.33 2.31 -7.89
CA GLN A 145 -12.02 3.11 -8.91
C GLN A 145 -11.09 4.19 -9.50
N PHE A 146 -10.41 4.96 -8.62
CA PHE A 146 -9.46 5.97 -9.05
C PHE A 146 -8.34 5.39 -9.92
N CYS A 147 -7.76 4.26 -9.53
CA CYS A 147 -6.71 3.60 -10.29
C CYS A 147 -7.19 3.04 -11.64
N GLU A 148 -8.39 2.45 -11.69
CA GLU A 148 -9.01 1.95 -12.92
C GLU A 148 -9.30 3.09 -13.91
N GLU A 149 -9.82 4.21 -13.42
CA GLU A 149 -10.06 5.42 -14.22
C GLU A 149 -8.74 5.99 -14.77
N ALA A 150 -7.70 6.07 -13.93
CA ALA A 150 -6.37 6.53 -14.35
C ALA A 150 -5.73 5.59 -15.39
N ALA A 151 -5.88 4.27 -15.23
CA ALA A 151 -5.38 3.27 -16.18
C ALA A 151 -6.14 3.34 -17.52
N ALA A 152 -7.47 3.45 -17.49
CA ALA A 152 -8.30 3.59 -18.68
C ALA A 152 -7.99 4.87 -19.44
N HIS A 153 -7.84 6.00 -18.73
CA HIS A 153 -7.42 7.27 -19.33
C HIS A 153 -6.04 7.14 -19.98
N ARG A 154 -5.07 6.51 -19.29
CA ARG A 154 -3.73 6.27 -19.84
C ARG A 154 -3.75 5.46 -21.14
N GLN A 155 -4.65 4.48 -21.26
CA GLN A 155 -4.77 3.67 -22.47
C GLN A 155 -5.29 4.48 -23.67
N GLN A 156 -6.04 5.56 -23.42
CA GLN A 156 -6.56 6.46 -24.45
C GLN A 156 -5.54 7.51 -24.90
N LEU A 157 -4.40 7.63 -24.20
CA LEU A 157 -3.37 8.60 -24.54
C LEU A 157 -2.64 8.24 -25.84
N GLY A 158 -2.03 9.27 -26.44
CA GLY A 158 -1.10 9.12 -27.54
C GLY A 158 0.16 8.34 -27.13
N TRP A 159 0.92 7.89 -28.12
CA TRP A 159 2.12 7.09 -27.90
C TRP A 159 3.20 7.88 -27.14
N VAL A 160 3.28 9.21 -27.30
CA VAL A 160 4.27 10.05 -26.61
C VAL A 160 3.96 10.12 -25.11
N GLU A 161 2.73 10.42 -24.74
CA GLU A 161 2.33 10.51 -23.34
C GLU A 161 2.39 9.14 -22.66
N TRP A 162 2.04 8.07 -23.37
CA TRP A 162 2.20 6.70 -22.88
C TRP A 162 3.68 6.33 -22.69
N LEU A 163 4.56 6.70 -23.64
CA LEU A 163 6.00 6.53 -23.51
C LEU A 163 6.54 7.28 -22.30
N GLN A 164 6.02 8.49 -22.02
CA GLN A 164 6.39 9.27 -20.85
C GLN A 164 5.98 8.63 -19.52
N TYR A 165 4.83 7.94 -19.48
CA TYR A 165 4.44 7.16 -18.32
C TYR A 165 5.34 5.93 -18.12
N SER A 166 5.53 5.13 -19.18
CA SER A 166 6.22 3.84 -19.10
C SER A 166 7.75 3.99 -18.96
N PHE A 167 8.33 4.96 -19.67
CA PHE A 167 9.77 5.19 -19.75
C PHE A 167 10.09 6.68 -19.59
N PRO A 168 9.95 7.24 -18.38
CA PRO A 168 10.17 8.67 -18.14
C PRO A 168 11.61 9.09 -18.45
N LEU A 169 11.77 10.33 -18.91
CA LEU A 169 13.07 10.91 -19.28
C LEU A 169 14.09 10.87 -18.13
N GLN A 170 15.20 10.16 -18.36
CA GLN A 170 16.36 10.11 -17.46
C GLN A 170 17.29 11.28 -17.77
N LEU A 171 17.01 12.42 -17.13
CA LEU A 171 17.77 13.66 -17.30
C LEU A 171 18.71 13.91 -16.12
N GLU A 172 19.83 14.57 -16.39
CA GLU A 172 20.74 15.09 -15.38
C GLU A 172 20.02 16.10 -14.45
N PRO A 173 20.34 16.13 -13.13
CA PRO A 173 19.70 17.06 -12.19
C PRO A 173 19.82 18.54 -12.61
N SER A 174 20.90 18.90 -13.30
CA SER A 174 21.14 20.24 -13.88
C SER A 174 20.09 20.66 -14.91
N ALA A 175 19.42 19.70 -15.57
CA ALA A 175 18.35 19.96 -16.51
C ALA A 175 17.02 20.33 -15.84
N ARG A 176 16.87 20.07 -14.52
CA ARG A 176 15.63 20.24 -13.76
C ARG A 176 15.64 21.43 -12.77
N GLY A 177 16.73 22.18 -12.64
CA GLY A 177 16.85 23.28 -11.67
C GLY A 177 17.29 24.64 -12.24
N TRP A 178 17.11 25.72 -11.46
CA TRP A 178 17.61 27.08 -11.74
C TRP A 178 19.15 27.16 -11.89
N ARG A 179 19.89 26.08 -11.59
CA ARG A 179 21.32 25.91 -11.86
C ARG A 179 21.63 25.27 -13.22
N ALA A 180 20.73 25.39 -14.20
CA ALA A 180 20.94 24.97 -15.59
C ALA A 180 22.21 25.57 -16.25
N GLY A 181 22.85 26.58 -15.62
CA GLY A 181 24.10 27.19 -16.09
C GLY A 181 25.42 26.59 -15.56
N LEU A 182 25.40 25.63 -14.64
CA LEU A 182 26.64 25.15 -13.98
C LEU A 182 27.32 23.96 -14.68
N LEU A 183 26.61 23.18 -15.49
CA LEU A 183 27.26 22.29 -16.46
C LEU A 183 27.67 23.14 -17.67
N ARG A 184 28.85 23.74 -17.61
CA ARG A 184 29.59 24.25 -18.78
C ARG A 184 30.01 23.07 -19.66
N VAL A 185 29.05 22.32 -20.20
CA VAL A 185 29.31 21.46 -21.35
C VAL A 185 29.50 22.40 -22.53
N SER A 186 30.76 22.75 -22.81
CA SER A 186 31.16 23.44 -24.03
C SER A 186 30.51 22.74 -25.21
N ASN A 187 29.89 23.50 -26.14
CA ASN A 187 29.27 22.90 -27.30
C ASN A 187 30.34 22.13 -28.09
N ARG A 188 30.26 20.81 -28.09
CA ARG A 188 31.22 19.93 -28.76
C ARG A 188 30.49 19.11 -29.81
N ALA A 189 31.24 18.70 -30.83
CA ALA A 189 30.80 17.67 -31.75
C ALA A 189 30.75 16.32 -31.01
N LEU A 190 29.62 15.64 -31.10
CA LEU A 190 29.36 14.31 -30.57
C LEU A 190 29.13 13.37 -31.75
N LEU A 191 29.90 12.29 -31.84
CA LEU A 191 29.62 11.20 -32.76
C LEU A 191 28.57 10.30 -32.13
N VAL A 192 27.46 10.04 -32.81
CA VAL A 192 26.38 9.16 -32.36
C VAL A 192 26.13 8.10 -33.43
N ASN A 193 26.12 6.84 -33.03
CA ASN A 193 25.71 5.73 -33.89
C ASN A 193 24.19 5.52 -33.75
N VAL A 194 23.47 5.52 -34.87
CA VAL A 194 22.02 5.31 -34.92
C VAL A 194 21.71 4.15 -35.85
N LYS A 195 20.99 3.15 -35.35
CA LYS A 195 20.42 2.05 -36.14
C LYS A 195 18.90 2.20 -36.28
N PHE A 196 18.28 1.49 -37.21
CA PHE A 196 16.82 1.42 -37.35
C PHE A 196 16.31 0.09 -36.81
N GLU A 197 15.14 0.10 -36.19
CA GLU A 197 14.46 -1.12 -35.75
C GLU A 197 14.30 -2.12 -36.91
N GLY A 198 14.65 -3.39 -36.66
CA GLY A 198 14.60 -4.46 -37.67
C GLY A 198 15.71 -4.41 -38.73
N SER A 199 16.71 -3.53 -38.61
CA SER A 199 17.85 -3.44 -39.51
C SER A 199 19.19 -3.63 -38.77
N GLU A 200 20.10 -4.38 -39.38
CA GLU A 200 21.49 -4.52 -38.92
C GLU A 200 22.37 -3.32 -39.34
N GLU A 201 21.89 -2.47 -40.27
CA GLU A 201 22.62 -1.29 -40.69
C GLU A 201 22.57 -0.17 -39.65
N SER A 202 23.74 0.44 -39.40
CA SER A 202 23.87 1.61 -38.53
C SER A 202 24.62 2.74 -39.23
N PHE A 203 24.27 3.98 -38.86
CA PHE A 203 24.86 5.18 -39.42
C PHE A 203 25.45 6.02 -38.28
N THR A 204 26.66 6.51 -38.48
CA THR A 204 27.32 7.40 -37.52
C THR A 204 27.14 8.85 -37.96
N PHE A 205 26.63 9.68 -37.05
CA PHE A 205 26.37 11.10 -37.27
C PHE A 205 27.24 11.95 -36.35
N GLN A 206 27.75 13.07 -36.87
CA GLN A 206 28.33 14.12 -36.06
C GLN A 206 27.27 15.16 -35.76
N VAL A 207 26.87 15.29 -34.50
CA VAL A 207 25.85 16.23 -34.02
C VAL A 207 26.43 17.13 -32.93
N SER A 208 25.78 18.24 -32.62
CA SER A 208 26.19 19.06 -31.48
C SER A 208 25.61 18.47 -30.19
N THR A 209 26.38 18.54 -29.10
CA THR A 209 25.92 18.16 -27.76
C THR A 209 24.65 18.89 -27.31
N LYS A 210 24.35 20.06 -27.91
CA LYS A 210 23.18 20.88 -27.60
C LYS A 210 21.98 20.64 -28.51
N ASP A 211 22.11 19.76 -29.50
CA ASP A 211 21.02 19.45 -30.42
C ASP A 211 19.88 18.73 -29.69
N MET A 212 18.67 18.86 -30.21
CA MET A 212 17.50 18.14 -29.69
C MET A 212 17.42 16.75 -30.34
N PRO A 213 16.84 15.73 -29.67
CA PRO A 213 16.59 14.41 -30.26
C PRO A 213 15.96 14.46 -31.64
N LEU A 214 14.98 15.36 -31.85
CA LEU A 214 14.29 15.57 -33.13
C LEU A 214 15.26 15.89 -34.29
N ALA A 215 16.29 16.70 -34.03
CA ALA A 215 17.28 17.06 -35.05
C ALA A 215 18.14 15.85 -35.46
N LEU A 216 18.53 15.02 -34.50
CA LEU A 216 19.25 13.76 -34.76
C LEU A 216 18.39 12.77 -35.55
N MET A 217 17.10 12.63 -35.20
CA MET A 217 16.15 11.78 -35.94
C MET A 217 15.97 12.25 -37.38
N ALA A 218 15.81 13.56 -37.61
CA ALA A 218 15.72 14.12 -38.96
C ALA A 218 16.99 13.87 -39.79
N CYS A 219 18.18 13.95 -39.18
CA CYS A 219 19.44 13.60 -39.84
C CYS A 219 19.50 12.11 -40.24
N ALA A 220 19.07 11.23 -39.33
CA ALA A 220 19.06 9.80 -39.59
C ALA A 220 18.08 9.41 -40.71
N LEU A 221 16.86 9.96 -40.71
CA LEU A 221 15.87 9.72 -41.76
C LEU A 221 16.33 10.21 -43.14
N ARG A 222 16.93 11.42 -43.22
CA ARG A 222 17.50 11.91 -44.48
C ARG A 222 18.60 11.00 -45.01
N LYS A 223 19.46 10.47 -44.13
CA LYS A 223 20.54 9.55 -44.53
C LYS A 223 19.97 8.23 -45.02
N ARG A 224 18.99 7.65 -44.32
CA ARG A 224 18.28 6.43 -44.75
C ARG A 224 17.63 6.60 -46.11
N ALA A 225 16.87 7.68 -46.31
CA ALA A 225 16.20 7.96 -47.59
C ALA A 225 17.21 8.06 -48.75
N THR A 226 18.37 8.67 -48.50
CA THR A 226 19.45 8.80 -49.51
C THR A 226 20.10 7.45 -49.84
N VAL A 227 20.41 6.63 -48.83
CA VAL A 227 21.10 5.34 -48.99
C VAL A 227 20.19 4.31 -49.67
N PHE A 228 18.93 4.24 -49.24
CA PHE A 228 17.96 3.27 -49.74
C PHE A 228 17.08 3.77 -50.89
N ARG A 229 17.33 4.99 -51.41
CA ARG A 229 16.59 5.62 -52.51
C ARG A 229 15.07 5.62 -52.28
N GLN A 230 14.65 5.98 -51.07
CA GLN A 230 13.22 6.06 -50.72
C GLN A 230 12.58 7.33 -51.33
N PRO A 231 11.38 7.21 -51.94
CA PRO A 231 10.73 8.33 -52.62
C PRO A 231 10.09 9.36 -51.67
N LEU A 232 9.78 8.97 -50.43
CA LEU A 232 9.18 9.83 -49.41
C LEU A 232 10.01 9.77 -48.13
N VAL A 233 10.36 10.93 -47.58
CA VAL A 233 11.01 11.04 -46.26
C VAL A 233 9.92 11.01 -45.20
N GLU A 234 9.99 10.03 -44.31
CA GLU A 234 9.08 9.89 -43.17
C GLU A 234 9.23 11.04 -42.17
N GLN A 235 8.22 11.27 -41.32
CA GLN A 235 8.22 12.38 -40.36
C GLN A 235 9.05 12.02 -39.13
N PRO A 236 10.04 12.85 -38.72
CA PRO A 236 10.85 12.60 -37.53
C PRO A 236 10.04 12.62 -36.23
N GLU A 237 8.86 13.27 -36.22
CA GLU A 237 7.94 13.31 -35.09
C GLU A 237 7.31 11.96 -34.80
N GLU A 238 7.28 11.01 -35.74
CA GLU A 238 6.71 9.67 -35.54
C GLU A 238 7.70 8.68 -34.92
N TYR A 239 8.88 9.14 -34.52
CA TYR A 239 9.97 8.32 -34.04
C TYR A 239 10.43 8.73 -32.63
N ALA A 240 11.02 7.78 -31.91
CA ALA A 240 11.81 8.02 -30.72
C ALA A 240 13.17 7.32 -30.82
N LEU A 241 14.15 7.81 -30.07
CA LEU A 241 15.49 7.22 -30.00
C LEU A 241 15.61 6.36 -28.75
N GLN A 242 15.73 5.05 -28.90
CA GLN A 242 15.98 4.12 -27.79
C GLN A 242 17.48 3.90 -27.59
N VAL A 243 17.93 3.83 -26.34
CA VAL A 243 19.31 3.42 -26.01
C VAL A 243 19.48 1.93 -26.28
N ASN A 244 20.53 1.54 -27.02
CA ASN A 244 20.72 0.13 -27.38
C ASN A 244 20.84 -0.77 -26.13
N GLY A 245 20.03 -1.84 -26.10
CA GLY A 245 20.01 -2.81 -25.01
C GLY A 245 19.32 -2.32 -23.72
N ARG A 246 18.62 -1.17 -23.76
CA ARG A 246 17.90 -0.62 -22.60
C ARG A 246 16.52 -0.12 -23.00
N HIS A 247 15.56 -0.19 -22.09
CA HIS A 247 14.26 0.48 -22.22
C HIS A 247 14.36 1.93 -21.74
N GLU A 248 15.27 2.69 -22.35
CA GLU A 248 15.50 4.11 -22.10
C GLU A 248 15.38 4.87 -23.43
N TYR A 249 14.64 5.97 -23.42
CA TYR A 249 14.30 6.70 -24.65
C TYR A 249 14.71 8.18 -24.55
N LEU A 250 15.19 8.72 -25.67
CA LEU A 250 15.51 10.12 -25.88
C LEU A 250 14.41 10.74 -26.75
N TYR A 251 13.60 11.61 -26.15
CA TYR A 251 12.50 12.31 -26.79
C TYR A 251 12.23 13.65 -26.07
N GLY A 252 11.36 14.48 -26.63
CA GLY A 252 11.03 15.79 -26.10
C GLY A 252 12.08 16.87 -26.37
N ASN A 253 11.91 18.01 -25.70
CA ASN A 253 12.63 19.27 -25.99
C ASN A 253 13.79 19.50 -25.02
N TYR A 254 14.69 18.51 -24.91
CA TYR A 254 15.89 18.61 -24.10
C TYR A 254 17.15 18.42 -24.95
N PRO A 255 18.23 19.19 -24.71
CA PRO A 255 19.52 18.97 -25.34
C PRO A 255 20.03 17.54 -25.11
N LEU A 256 20.70 16.95 -26.11
CA LEU A 256 21.27 15.60 -26.01
C LEU A 256 22.17 15.45 -24.77
N CYS A 257 23.00 16.45 -24.44
CA CYS A 257 23.88 16.39 -23.27
C CYS A 257 23.16 16.37 -21.91
N HIS A 258 21.85 16.63 -21.85
CA HIS A 258 21.07 16.56 -20.61
C HIS A 258 20.59 15.14 -20.30
N PHE A 259 20.62 14.22 -21.26
CA PHE A 259 20.25 12.83 -21.03
C PHE A 259 21.39 12.10 -20.30
N GLN A 260 21.06 11.38 -19.23
CA GLN A 260 22.06 10.71 -18.38
C GLN A 260 22.94 9.75 -19.20
N TYR A 261 22.34 9.00 -20.12
CA TYR A 261 23.09 8.12 -21.03
C TYR A 261 24.12 8.87 -21.88
N ILE A 262 23.72 9.98 -22.52
CA ILE A 262 24.61 10.79 -23.35
C ILE A 262 25.69 11.45 -22.49
N CYS A 263 25.32 11.97 -21.33
CA CYS A 263 26.23 12.54 -20.36
C CYS A 263 27.29 11.52 -19.91
N SER A 264 26.89 10.30 -19.59
CA SER A 264 27.78 9.20 -19.23
C SER A 264 28.75 8.84 -20.38
N CYS A 265 28.26 8.77 -21.61
CA CYS A 265 29.08 8.53 -22.79
C CYS A 265 30.11 9.64 -23.00
N LEU A 266 29.70 10.91 -22.85
CA LEU A 266 30.59 12.07 -22.97
C LEU A 266 31.72 12.07 -21.93
N HIS A 267 31.40 11.73 -20.67
CA HIS A 267 32.41 11.64 -19.61
C HIS A 267 33.37 10.46 -19.81
N SER A 268 32.87 9.35 -20.35
CA SER A 268 33.64 8.11 -20.54
C SER A 268 34.39 8.07 -21.88
N GLY A 269 34.18 9.06 -22.76
CA GLY A 269 34.75 9.07 -24.12
C GLY A 269 34.15 7.99 -25.04
N LEU A 270 32.95 7.50 -24.75
CA LEU A 270 32.27 6.47 -25.53
C LEU A 270 31.33 7.09 -26.57
N THR A 271 31.17 6.41 -27.71
CA THR A 271 30.17 6.77 -28.73
C THR A 271 28.79 6.28 -28.30
N PRO A 272 27.77 7.15 -28.16
CA PRO A 272 26.40 6.71 -27.88
C PRO A 272 25.85 5.87 -29.04
N HIS A 273 25.13 4.80 -28.70
CA HIS A 273 24.48 3.89 -29.65
C HIS A 273 22.98 3.89 -29.42
N LEU A 274 22.22 4.34 -30.42
CA LEU A 274 20.79 4.54 -30.36
C LEU A 274 20.07 3.75 -31.47
N THR A 275 18.82 3.39 -31.21
CA THR A 275 17.91 2.76 -32.16
C THR A 275 16.75 3.71 -32.44
N MET A 276 16.46 3.98 -33.71
CA MET A 276 15.22 4.62 -34.12
C MET A 276 14.08 3.63 -34.04
N VAL A 277 13.09 3.94 -33.20
CA VAL A 277 11.89 3.14 -32.97
C VAL A 277 10.68 3.95 -33.45
N HIS A 278 9.84 3.32 -34.27
CA HIS A 278 8.64 3.97 -34.82
C HIS A 278 7.50 3.97 -33.80
N SER A 279 6.62 4.96 -33.88
CA SER A 279 5.45 5.12 -33.01
C SER A 279 4.55 3.88 -32.97
N SER A 280 4.42 3.15 -34.08
CA SER A 280 3.63 1.90 -34.14
C SER A 280 4.18 0.80 -33.23
N SER A 281 5.51 0.69 -33.11
CA SER A 281 6.15 -0.31 -32.24
C SER A 281 5.92 0.02 -30.77
N ILE A 282 5.92 1.31 -30.41
CA ILE A 282 5.57 1.80 -29.07
C ILE A 282 4.08 1.53 -28.78
N LEU A 283 3.19 1.75 -29.75
CA LEU A 283 1.78 1.42 -29.63
C LEU A 283 1.55 -0.09 -29.49
N ALA A 284 2.32 -0.92 -30.19
CA ALA A 284 2.26 -2.38 -30.03
C ALA A 284 2.63 -2.80 -28.60
N MET A 285 3.68 -2.20 -28.01
CA MET A 285 4.04 -2.43 -26.58
C MET A 285 2.92 -2.00 -25.63
N ARG A 286 2.24 -0.89 -25.92
CA ARG A 286 1.07 -0.43 -25.15
C ARG A 286 -0.08 -1.45 -25.24
N ASP A 287 -0.35 -1.94 -26.43
CA ASP A 287 -1.47 -2.84 -26.67
C ASP A 287 -1.20 -4.23 -26.07
N GLU A 288 0.05 -4.70 -26.04
CA GLU A 288 0.49 -5.89 -25.31
C GLU A 288 0.26 -5.77 -23.79
N GLN A 289 0.50 -4.59 -23.21
CA GLN A 289 0.17 -4.34 -21.79
C GLN A 289 -1.33 -4.34 -21.49
N SER A 290 -2.19 -4.24 -22.53
CA SER A 290 -3.61 -3.96 -22.37
C SER A 290 -4.55 -5.18 -22.40
N ASN A 291 -4.08 -6.36 -22.81
CA ASN A 291 -5.00 -7.47 -23.08
C ASN A 291 -5.18 -8.47 -21.90
N PRO A 292 -6.41 -8.74 -21.41
CA PRO A 292 -7.66 -7.98 -21.57
C PRO A 292 -8.13 -7.47 -20.22
N ALA A 293 -7.93 -6.18 -19.91
CA ALA A 293 -8.88 -5.53 -19.00
C ALA A 293 -10.19 -5.38 -19.79
N PRO A 294 -11.30 -6.05 -19.43
CA PRO A 294 -12.57 -5.76 -20.06
C PRO A 294 -12.82 -4.27 -19.87
N GLN A 295 -13.28 -3.60 -20.92
CA GLN A 295 -14.02 -2.36 -20.76
C GLN A 295 -14.98 -2.59 -19.60
N VAL A 296 -14.68 -1.98 -18.46
CA VAL A 296 -15.55 -2.00 -17.29
C VAL A 296 -16.87 -1.51 -17.84
N GLN A 297 -17.86 -2.40 -17.94
CA GLN A 297 -19.24 -1.98 -18.13
C GLN A 297 -19.43 -0.90 -17.09
N LYS A 298 -19.65 0.34 -17.54
CA LYS A 298 -19.90 1.49 -16.66
C LYS A 298 -20.79 0.95 -15.55
N PRO A 299 -20.36 0.95 -14.28
CA PRO A 299 -21.27 0.64 -13.21
C PRO A 299 -22.48 1.52 -13.49
N ARG A 300 -23.67 0.92 -13.66
CA ARG A 300 -24.91 1.68 -13.80
C ARG A 300 -24.79 2.82 -12.80
N ALA A 301 -24.82 4.06 -13.29
CA ALA A 301 -24.73 5.23 -12.45
C ALA A 301 -25.73 4.97 -11.33
N LYS A 302 -25.23 4.71 -10.12
CA LYS A 302 -26.11 4.59 -8.97
C LYS A 302 -26.91 5.89 -9.01
N PRO A 303 -28.26 5.85 -8.97
CA PRO A 303 -29.03 7.07 -8.92
C PRO A 303 -28.39 7.96 -7.85
N PRO A 304 -28.28 9.28 -8.08
CA PRO A 304 -27.68 10.17 -7.11
C PRO A 304 -28.29 9.82 -5.75
N PRO A 305 -27.46 9.60 -4.71
CA PRO A 305 -27.99 9.18 -3.43
C PRO A 305 -29.11 10.15 -3.09
N ILE A 306 -30.32 9.59 -2.91
CA ILE A 306 -31.45 10.35 -2.36
C ILE A 306 -30.87 11.12 -1.19
N PRO A 307 -31.04 12.45 -1.09
CA PRO A 307 -30.47 13.21 0.00
C PRO A 307 -30.86 12.50 1.28
N ALA A 308 -29.89 11.85 1.94
CA ALA A 308 -30.15 11.26 3.23
C ALA A 308 -30.65 12.44 4.06
N LYS A 309 -31.90 12.38 4.54
CA LYS A 309 -32.44 13.37 5.46
C LYS A 309 -31.33 13.60 6.47
N LYS A 310 -30.74 14.81 6.48
CA LYS A 310 -29.60 15.12 7.34
C LYS A 310 -30.01 14.63 8.73
N PRO A 311 -29.36 13.58 9.27
CA PRO A 311 -29.69 13.17 10.61
C PRO A 311 -29.47 14.40 11.47
N SER A 312 -30.45 14.71 12.32
CA SER A 312 -30.32 15.73 13.35
C SER A 312 -28.99 15.47 14.07
N SER A 313 -27.99 16.28 13.78
CA SER A 313 -26.64 16.11 14.31
C SER A 313 -26.40 17.26 15.26
N VAL A 314 -26.01 16.91 16.49
CA VAL A 314 -25.61 17.88 17.50
C VAL A 314 -24.21 18.37 17.12
N SER A 315 -23.99 19.68 17.19
CA SER A 315 -22.67 20.26 16.89
C SER A 315 -21.68 19.82 17.96
N LEU A 316 -20.46 19.45 17.57
CA LEU A 316 -19.39 19.16 18.54
C LEU A 316 -19.15 20.35 19.49
N TRP A 317 -19.17 21.57 18.95
CA TRP A 317 -18.90 22.79 19.71
C TRP A 317 -19.98 23.18 20.73
N SER A 318 -21.16 22.55 20.73
CA SER A 318 -22.16 22.78 21.78
C SER A 318 -22.00 21.86 23.00
N LEU A 319 -20.99 20.98 22.99
CA LEU A 319 -20.75 19.97 24.03
C LEU A 319 -19.65 20.43 24.97
N GLU A 320 -20.03 21.24 25.96
CA GLU A 320 -19.10 21.86 26.90
C GLU A 320 -18.63 20.91 28.03
N GLN A 321 -19.23 19.71 28.14
CA GLN A 321 -18.86 18.74 29.17
C GLN A 321 -17.40 18.25 29.03
N PRO A 322 -16.72 17.88 30.14
CA PRO A 322 -15.38 17.31 30.09
C PRO A 322 -15.37 15.96 29.36
N PHE A 323 -14.31 15.71 28.59
CA PHE A 323 -14.10 14.43 27.95
C PHE A 323 -13.76 13.38 29.00
N SER A 324 -14.43 12.22 28.94
CA SER A 324 -14.16 11.10 29.82
C SER A 324 -14.34 9.77 29.10
N ILE A 325 -13.71 8.74 29.62
CA ILE A 325 -13.82 7.35 29.16
C ILE A 325 -14.07 6.45 30.37
N GLU A 326 -14.57 5.24 30.15
CA GLU A 326 -14.55 4.19 31.16
C GLU A 326 -13.50 3.15 30.79
N LEU A 327 -12.57 2.92 31.72
CA LEU A 327 -11.62 1.81 31.66
C LEU A 327 -12.29 0.59 32.29
N ILE A 328 -12.60 -0.43 31.49
CA ILE A 328 -13.37 -1.58 31.94
C ILE A 328 -12.44 -2.67 32.48
N GLU A 329 -11.70 -3.32 31.59
CA GLU A 329 -10.87 -4.48 31.87
C GLU A 329 -9.67 -4.59 30.90
N GLY A 330 -8.65 -5.34 31.30
CA GLY A 330 -7.61 -5.86 30.43
C GLY A 330 -7.84 -7.35 30.17
N ARG A 331 -7.26 -7.86 29.07
CA ARG A 331 -7.29 -9.28 28.71
C ARG A 331 -5.91 -9.77 28.34
N LYS A 332 -5.61 -11.04 28.63
CA LYS A 332 -4.34 -11.72 28.28
C LYS A 332 -3.09 -10.94 28.73
N VAL A 333 -3.17 -10.31 29.91
CA VAL A 333 -2.05 -9.53 30.45
C VAL A 333 -1.02 -10.47 31.09
N ASN A 334 0.24 -10.33 30.69
CA ASN A 334 1.35 -11.10 31.23
C ASN A 334 2.32 -10.17 31.97
N ALA A 335 2.41 -10.33 33.29
CA ALA A 335 3.31 -9.55 34.15
C ALA A 335 3.70 -10.35 35.41
N ASP A 336 4.69 -9.87 36.16
CA ASP A 336 5.08 -10.46 37.44
C ASP A 336 3.98 -10.26 38.50
N GLU A 337 3.45 -11.35 39.05
CA GLU A 337 2.37 -11.37 40.05
C GLU A 337 2.67 -10.56 41.32
N ARG A 338 3.94 -10.24 41.58
CA ARG A 338 4.37 -9.42 42.73
C ARG A 338 4.17 -7.92 42.51
N MET A 339 3.81 -7.51 41.30
CA MET A 339 3.58 -6.11 40.93
C MET A 339 2.07 -5.77 40.93
N LYS A 340 1.77 -4.49 40.72
CA LYS A 340 0.42 -3.99 40.47
C LYS A 340 0.31 -3.47 39.04
N LEU A 341 -0.84 -3.64 38.42
CA LEU A 341 -1.14 -3.11 37.10
C LEU A 341 -1.74 -1.70 37.19
N VAL A 342 -1.25 -0.82 36.33
CA VAL A 342 -1.76 0.54 36.17
C VAL A 342 -1.88 0.85 34.68
N VAL A 343 -2.98 1.48 34.30
CA VAL A 343 -3.18 2.05 32.96
C VAL A 343 -3.01 3.55 33.04
N GLN A 344 -2.09 4.09 32.25
CA GLN A 344 -1.99 5.52 32.01
C GLN A 344 -2.66 5.85 30.68
N ALA A 345 -3.42 6.94 30.65
CA ALA A 345 -4.09 7.45 29.48
C ALA A 345 -3.74 8.93 29.27
N GLY A 346 -3.59 9.35 28.02
CA GLY A 346 -3.34 10.74 27.65
C GLY A 346 -3.96 11.10 26.32
N LEU A 347 -4.31 12.37 26.15
CA LEU A 347 -4.83 12.93 24.92
C LEU A 347 -3.73 13.70 24.20
N PHE A 348 -3.57 13.44 22.91
CA PHE A 348 -2.49 13.99 22.10
C PHE A 348 -3.00 14.54 20.77
N HIS A 349 -2.26 15.54 20.26
CA HIS A 349 -2.33 16.00 18.88
C HIS A 349 -0.91 16.03 18.30
N GLY A 350 -0.60 15.05 17.44
CA GLY A 350 0.79 14.79 17.07
C GLY A 350 1.56 14.23 18.27
N ASN A 351 2.62 14.93 18.68
CA ASN A 351 3.41 14.61 19.88
C ASN A 351 3.07 15.50 21.08
N GLU A 352 2.20 16.51 20.90
CA GLU A 352 1.83 17.44 21.95
C GLU A 352 0.66 16.90 22.77
N MET A 353 0.77 17.01 24.09
CA MET A 353 -0.33 16.67 25.00
C MET A 353 -1.39 17.76 24.97
N LEU A 354 -2.67 17.36 24.84
CA LEU A 354 -3.80 18.28 24.87
C LEU A 354 -4.19 18.66 26.32
N CYS A 355 -3.95 17.76 27.26
CA CYS A 355 -4.21 17.95 28.68
C CYS A 355 -3.27 17.05 29.50
N LYS A 356 -3.32 17.15 30.84
CA LYS A 356 -2.55 16.26 31.72
C LYS A 356 -2.96 14.79 31.53
N THR A 357 -2.00 13.87 31.64
CA THR A 357 -2.27 12.42 31.62
C THR A 357 -3.04 12.00 32.87
N VAL A 358 -3.91 11.01 32.72
CA VAL A 358 -4.73 10.43 33.80
C VAL A 358 -4.27 8.99 34.03
N SER A 359 -4.21 8.54 35.28
CA SER A 359 -3.83 7.17 35.62
C SER A 359 -4.97 6.44 36.33
N SER A 360 -5.12 5.15 36.07
CA SER A 360 -6.04 4.28 36.79
C SER A 360 -5.57 4.03 38.23
N SER A 361 -6.45 3.43 39.02
CA SER A 361 -6.09 2.75 40.28
C SER A 361 -5.14 1.57 40.03
N GLU A 362 -4.35 1.24 41.05
CA GLU A 362 -3.47 0.06 41.08
C GLU A 362 -4.32 -1.20 41.32
N VAL A 363 -4.22 -2.19 40.43
CA VAL A 363 -4.93 -3.48 40.52
C VAL A 363 -3.91 -4.61 40.64
N ASN A 364 -4.26 -5.73 41.28
CA ASN A 364 -3.38 -6.90 41.31
C ASN A 364 -3.14 -7.44 39.91
N VAL A 365 -1.94 -7.96 39.65
CA VAL A 365 -1.64 -8.62 38.39
C VAL A 365 -2.46 -9.91 38.27
N CYS A 366 -3.16 -10.04 37.15
CA CYS A 366 -3.81 -11.27 36.67
C CYS A 366 -3.97 -11.18 35.14
N SER A 367 -4.39 -12.27 34.49
CA SER A 367 -4.62 -12.26 33.03
C SER A 367 -5.74 -11.31 32.61
N GLU A 368 -6.79 -11.20 33.43
CA GLU A 368 -8.01 -10.45 33.14
C GLU A 368 -8.27 -9.38 34.22
N PRO A 369 -7.41 -8.33 34.33
CA PRO A 369 -7.56 -7.30 35.35
C PRO A 369 -8.78 -6.40 35.10
N VAL A 370 -9.48 -6.02 36.16
CA VAL A 370 -10.70 -5.21 36.07
C VAL A 370 -10.52 -3.90 36.83
N TRP A 371 -10.82 -2.77 36.18
CA TRP A 371 -10.77 -1.43 36.80
C TRP A 371 -12.17 -0.83 37.01
N LYS A 372 -13.05 -0.93 36.01
CA LYS A 372 -14.38 -0.27 35.99
C LYS A 372 -14.32 1.18 36.51
N GLN A 373 -13.36 1.93 35.98
CA GLN A 373 -13.03 3.26 36.46
C GLN A 373 -13.30 4.31 35.36
N ARG A 374 -14.02 5.37 35.71
CA ARG A 374 -14.15 6.54 34.85
C ARG A 374 -12.88 7.39 34.92
N LEU A 375 -12.24 7.61 33.78
CA LEU A 375 -11.10 8.50 33.62
C LEU A 375 -11.58 9.79 32.95
N GLU A 376 -11.53 10.90 33.68
CA GLU A 376 -11.92 12.23 33.22
C GLU A 376 -10.68 13.05 32.88
N PHE A 377 -10.71 13.72 31.74
CA PHE A 377 -9.62 14.54 31.22
C PHE A 377 -9.95 16.02 31.35
N ASP A 378 -8.92 16.82 31.63
CA ASP A 378 -9.01 18.28 31.77
C ASP A 378 -9.09 18.97 30.39
N ILE A 379 -10.11 18.62 29.61
CA ILE A 379 -10.45 19.18 28.30
C ILE A 379 -11.93 18.91 27.99
N SER A 380 -12.65 19.91 27.48
CA SER A 380 -14.05 19.75 27.08
C SER A 380 -14.18 19.07 25.72
N VAL A 381 -15.32 18.41 25.48
CA VAL A 381 -15.60 17.71 24.22
C VAL A 381 -15.56 18.66 23.02
N CYS A 382 -16.05 19.90 23.18
CA CYS A 382 -16.01 20.95 22.17
C CYS A 382 -14.61 21.34 21.71
N ASP A 383 -13.59 21.14 22.55
CA ASP A 383 -12.20 21.58 22.29
C ASP A 383 -11.34 20.46 21.68
N LEU A 384 -11.89 19.26 21.51
CA LEU A 384 -11.17 18.15 20.91
C LEU A 384 -10.84 18.45 19.44
N PRO A 385 -9.56 18.52 19.05
CA PRO A 385 -9.19 18.70 17.65
C PRO A 385 -9.53 17.46 16.83
N ARG A 386 -9.70 17.66 15.51
CA ARG A 386 -10.07 16.57 14.58
C ARG A 386 -9.16 15.34 14.67
N MET A 387 -7.87 15.56 14.90
CA MET A 387 -6.85 14.51 14.97
C MET A 387 -6.52 14.12 16.43
N ALA A 388 -7.40 14.42 17.38
CA ALA A 388 -7.23 14.02 18.78
C ALA A 388 -7.07 12.50 18.90
N ARG A 389 -5.98 12.11 19.57
CA ARG A 389 -5.58 10.71 19.78
C ARG A 389 -5.55 10.41 21.26
N LEU A 390 -6.29 9.38 21.64
CA LEU A 390 -6.25 8.80 22.98
C LEU A 390 -5.17 7.72 23.01
N CYS A 391 -4.16 7.91 23.84
CA CYS A 391 -3.00 7.03 23.95
C CYS A 391 -3.02 6.35 25.32
N PHE A 392 -2.82 5.04 25.32
CA PHE A 392 -2.77 4.20 26.53
C PHE A 392 -1.41 3.53 26.66
N ALA A 393 -0.98 3.36 27.90
CA ALA A 393 0.10 2.45 28.25
C ALA A 393 -0.27 1.68 29.53
N LEU A 394 -0.03 0.38 29.50
CA LEU A 394 -0.19 -0.54 30.62
C LEU A 394 1.18 -0.79 31.26
N TYR A 395 1.25 -0.64 32.58
CA TYR A 395 2.46 -0.82 33.37
C TYR A 395 2.28 -1.83 34.47
N ALA A 396 3.38 -2.48 34.83
CA ALA A 396 3.54 -3.09 36.13
C ALA A 396 4.40 -2.19 37.03
N VAL A 397 3.84 -1.83 38.19
CA VAL A 397 4.50 -1.02 39.22
C VAL A 397 4.74 -1.86 40.47
N VAL A 398 5.90 -1.68 41.11
CA VAL A 398 6.22 -2.37 42.36
C VAL A 398 5.45 -1.72 43.50
N GLU A 399 4.71 -2.53 44.27
CA GLU A 399 3.90 -2.06 45.40
C GLU A 399 4.71 -1.13 46.32
N LYS A 400 4.14 0.05 46.61
CA LYS A 400 4.75 1.02 47.52
C LYS A 400 4.59 0.52 48.95
N ALA A 401 5.49 -0.37 49.39
CA ALA A 401 5.56 -0.76 50.80
C ALA A 401 5.69 0.49 51.69
N LYS A 402 4.80 0.61 52.69
CA LYS A 402 4.86 1.65 53.74
C LYS A 402 6.21 1.53 54.47
N LYS A 403 7.09 2.52 54.27
CA LYS A 403 8.39 2.79 54.92
C LYS A 403 8.87 1.73 55.94
N ALA A 404 9.91 0.98 55.57
CA ALA A 404 10.99 0.64 56.49
C ALA A 404 12.20 1.51 56.15
N ARG A 405 12.75 2.22 57.15
CA ARG A 405 13.99 3.02 57.02
C ARG A 405 15.11 2.09 56.53
N SER A 406 15.56 2.26 55.28
CA SER A 406 16.77 1.62 54.77
C SER A 406 17.60 2.63 53.99
N THR A 407 18.82 2.88 54.48
CA THR A 407 19.85 3.77 53.96
C THR A 407 20.70 3.07 52.90
N LYS A 408 20.07 2.55 51.84
CA LYS A 408 20.79 2.04 50.66
C LYS A 408 20.33 2.73 49.38
N LYS A 409 21.30 3.35 48.71
CA LYS A 409 21.32 3.98 47.38
C LYS A 409 20.06 3.67 46.52
N LYS A 410 19.23 4.69 46.28
CA LYS A 410 18.05 4.64 45.39
C LYS A 410 18.48 4.17 43.98
N SER A 411 18.33 2.89 43.65
CA SER A 411 18.06 2.52 42.27
C SER A 411 16.68 3.07 41.92
N LYS A 412 16.55 3.82 40.81
CA LYS A 412 15.24 4.25 40.31
C LYS A 412 14.34 3.00 40.25
N LYS A 413 13.24 3.00 40.99
CA LYS A 413 12.15 2.03 40.78
C LYS A 413 11.68 2.27 39.35
N ALA A 414 12.02 1.37 38.44
CA ALA A 414 11.60 1.47 37.06
C ALA A 414 10.22 0.82 36.97
N ASP A 415 9.20 1.62 36.72
CA ASP A 415 7.90 1.09 36.28
C ASP A 415 8.14 0.32 34.98
N CYS A 416 7.59 -0.89 34.88
CA CYS A 416 7.81 -1.77 33.74
C CYS A 416 6.70 -1.53 32.71
N PRO A 417 6.98 -0.89 31.56
CA PRO A 417 5.99 -0.74 30.50
C PRO A 417 5.73 -2.11 29.86
N ILE A 418 4.47 -2.54 29.84
CA ILE A 418 4.07 -3.85 29.31
C ILE A 418 3.65 -3.70 27.85
N ALA A 419 2.67 -2.83 27.61
CA ALA A 419 2.06 -2.66 26.32
C ALA A 419 1.45 -1.26 26.16
N TRP A 420 1.23 -0.84 24.92
CA TRP A 420 0.61 0.44 24.59
C TRP A 420 -0.42 0.28 23.46
N ALA A 421 -1.40 1.19 23.42
CA ALA A 421 -2.38 1.23 22.34
C ALA A 421 -2.86 2.66 22.13
N ASN A 422 -3.06 3.05 20.88
CA ASN A 422 -3.57 4.37 20.53
C ASN A 422 -4.90 4.25 19.77
N LEU A 423 -5.78 5.22 19.99
CA LEU A 423 -7.10 5.30 19.36
C LEU A 423 -7.37 6.73 18.88
N MET A 424 -7.73 6.89 17.61
CA MET A 424 -8.31 8.15 17.13
C MET A 424 -9.70 8.33 17.72
N LEU A 425 -9.97 9.47 18.36
CA LEU A 425 -11.29 9.77 18.93
C LEU A 425 -12.37 9.95 17.87
N PHE A 426 -12.00 10.56 16.75
CA PHE A 426 -12.85 10.67 15.56
C PHE A 426 -12.52 9.54 14.57
N ASP A 427 -13.52 8.98 13.93
CA ASP A 427 -13.34 7.99 12.86
C ASP A 427 -13.02 8.65 11.50
N TYR A 428 -12.94 7.84 10.44
CA TYR A 428 -12.63 8.32 9.08
C TYR A 428 -13.77 9.10 8.42
N LYS A 429 -14.98 9.09 9.00
CA LYS A 429 -16.17 9.84 8.56
C LYS A 429 -16.43 11.05 9.45
N ASP A 430 -15.42 11.48 10.20
CA ASP A 430 -15.46 12.62 11.10
C ASP A 430 -16.39 12.43 12.31
N GLN A 431 -16.89 11.23 12.57
CA GLN A 431 -17.78 10.95 13.69
C GLN A 431 -16.97 10.74 14.97
N LEU A 432 -17.37 11.40 16.07
CA LEU A 432 -16.85 11.11 17.40
C LEU A 432 -17.28 9.70 17.81
N LYS A 433 -16.30 8.85 18.14
CA LYS A 433 -16.55 7.45 18.49
C LYS A 433 -17.27 7.34 19.84
N THR A 434 -18.25 6.46 19.89
CA THR A 434 -18.98 6.07 21.11
C THR A 434 -19.08 4.55 21.23
N GLY A 435 -19.38 4.06 22.43
CA GLY A 435 -19.56 2.65 22.75
C GLY A 435 -18.27 1.92 23.13
N GLU A 436 -18.39 0.61 23.30
CA GLU A 436 -17.29 -0.26 23.73
C GLU A 436 -16.24 -0.44 22.62
N ARG A 437 -14.95 -0.46 22.99
CA ARG A 437 -13.82 -0.75 22.10
C ARG A 437 -12.84 -1.68 22.79
N CYS A 438 -12.49 -2.77 22.10
CA CYS A 438 -11.41 -3.67 22.49
C CYS A 438 -10.14 -3.28 21.73
N LEU A 439 -9.14 -2.78 22.45
CA LEU A 439 -7.87 -2.31 21.91
C LEU A 439 -6.79 -3.37 22.11
N TYR A 440 -6.50 -4.15 21.07
CA TYR A 440 -5.37 -5.07 21.06
C TYR A 440 -4.06 -4.28 21.06
N MET A 441 -3.26 -4.44 22.11
CA MET A 441 -2.12 -3.62 22.43
C MET A 441 -0.85 -4.12 21.74
N TRP A 442 0.06 -3.17 21.49
CA TRP A 442 1.41 -3.45 21.03
C TRP A 442 2.35 -3.61 22.22
N PRO A 443 3.30 -4.55 22.20
CA PRO A 443 4.27 -4.67 23.27
C PRO A 443 5.11 -3.39 23.38
N SER A 444 5.37 -2.98 24.61
CA SER A 444 6.28 -1.87 24.87
C SER A 444 7.73 -2.35 24.74
N VAL A 445 8.55 -1.58 24.03
CA VAL A 445 9.99 -1.82 23.91
C VAL A 445 10.69 -0.83 24.83
N PRO A 446 11.58 -1.26 25.74
CA PRO A 446 12.34 -0.34 26.56
C PRO A 446 13.21 0.55 25.67
N ASP A 447 12.96 1.86 25.69
CA ASP A 447 13.77 2.88 25.01
C ASP A 447 14.49 3.76 26.05
N GLU A 448 15.63 4.32 25.68
CA GLU A 448 16.47 5.20 26.52
C GLU A 448 15.71 6.45 26.99
N LYS A 449 14.71 6.89 26.22
CA LYS A 449 13.90 8.07 26.53
C LYS A 449 12.98 7.89 27.73
N GLY A 450 12.63 6.64 28.09
CA GLY A 450 11.77 6.36 29.24
C GLY A 450 10.41 7.06 29.19
N GLU A 451 9.92 7.42 28.00
CA GLU A 451 8.60 8.00 27.83
C GLU A 451 7.55 6.95 28.18
N LEU A 452 6.56 7.39 28.95
CA LEU A 452 5.51 6.52 29.42
C LEU A 452 4.57 6.16 28.24
N LEU A 453 3.93 7.15 27.64
CA LEU A 453 3.02 6.91 26.49
C LEU A 453 3.80 6.91 25.17
N ASN A 454 3.26 6.25 24.15
CA ASN A 454 3.83 6.24 22.80
C ASN A 454 2.90 6.96 21.78
N PRO A 455 2.79 8.30 21.82
CA PRO A 455 1.86 9.04 20.98
C PRO A 455 2.19 9.01 19.47
N ALA A 456 3.47 8.74 19.14
CA ALA A 456 3.94 8.56 17.76
C ALA A 456 3.60 7.17 17.19
N GLY A 457 3.25 6.21 18.06
CA GLY A 457 2.87 4.86 17.68
C GLY A 457 1.58 4.80 16.85
N THR A 458 1.42 3.70 16.10
CA THR A 458 0.24 3.46 15.26
C THR A 458 -1.07 3.47 16.06
N VAL A 459 -2.14 3.93 15.42
CA VAL A 459 -3.52 3.89 15.96
C VAL A 459 -4.28 2.63 15.54
N ARG A 460 -3.68 1.77 14.71
CA ARG A 460 -4.25 0.46 14.39
C ARG A 460 -3.95 -0.51 15.52
N GLY A 461 -4.97 -1.23 15.95
CA GLY A 461 -4.82 -2.31 16.91
C GLY A 461 -3.88 -3.40 16.39
N ASN A 462 -3.24 -4.10 17.31
CA ASN A 462 -2.37 -5.23 16.98
C ASN A 462 -3.17 -6.32 16.26
N PRO A 463 -2.76 -6.76 15.05
CA PRO A 463 -3.48 -7.78 14.29
C PRO A 463 -3.42 -9.17 14.93
N ASN A 464 -2.49 -9.42 15.86
CA ASN A 464 -2.43 -10.67 16.61
C ASN A 464 -3.46 -10.69 17.76
N THR A 465 -4.74 -10.79 17.41
CA THR A 465 -5.86 -10.78 18.37
C THR A 465 -5.90 -12.01 19.28
N GLU A 466 -5.28 -13.11 18.85
CA GLU A 466 -5.25 -14.38 19.57
C GLU A 466 -4.33 -14.35 20.79
N SER A 467 -3.17 -13.69 20.70
CA SER A 467 -2.17 -13.71 21.78
C SER A 467 -1.87 -12.35 22.40
N ALA A 468 -2.17 -11.24 21.72
CA ALA A 468 -1.85 -9.91 22.24
C ALA A 468 -2.72 -9.58 23.46
N ALA A 469 -2.12 -8.88 24.43
CA ALA A 469 -2.85 -8.23 25.51
C ALA A 469 -3.86 -7.23 24.91
N ALA A 470 -5.04 -7.13 25.50
CA ALA A 470 -6.07 -6.20 25.05
C ALA A 470 -6.60 -5.36 26.20
N LEU A 471 -7.10 -4.19 25.88
CA LEU A 471 -7.70 -3.26 26.83
C LEU A 471 -9.09 -2.87 26.35
N VAL A 472 -10.09 -3.11 27.18
CA VAL A 472 -11.50 -2.82 26.89
C VAL A 472 -11.86 -1.49 27.53
N ILE A 473 -12.31 -0.55 26.70
CA ILE A 473 -12.79 0.76 27.12
C ILE A 473 -14.22 1.00 26.63
N TYR A 474 -14.91 1.90 27.30
CA TYR A 474 -16.18 2.45 26.84
C TYR A 474 -16.04 3.96 26.62
N LEU A 475 -16.43 4.40 25.42
CA LEU A 475 -16.55 5.83 25.09
C LEU A 475 -18.00 6.26 25.33
N PRO A 476 -18.28 7.12 26.31
CA PRO A 476 -19.64 7.47 26.68
C PRO A 476 -20.37 8.22 25.55
N GLU A 477 -21.70 8.02 25.49
CA GLU A 477 -22.55 8.78 24.58
C GLU A 477 -22.67 10.23 25.07
N VAL A 478 -22.21 11.16 24.24
CA VAL A 478 -22.23 12.61 24.56
C VAL A 478 -23.51 13.31 24.11
N ALA A 479 -24.31 12.66 23.26
CA ALA A 479 -25.55 13.17 22.68
C ALA A 479 -26.44 12.01 22.20
N PRO A 480 -27.77 12.21 22.08
CA PRO A 480 -28.70 11.18 21.58
C PRO A 480 -28.54 10.85 20.08
N HIS A 481 -27.81 11.71 19.35
CA HIS A 481 -27.52 11.52 17.93
C HIS A 481 -26.02 11.54 17.69
N PRO A 482 -25.53 10.90 16.61
CA PRO A 482 -24.13 10.98 16.20
C PRO A 482 -23.60 12.41 16.13
N VAL A 483 -22.42 12.62 16.72
CA VAL A 483 -21.72 13.90 16.73
C VAL A 483 -20.58 13.82 15.72
N TYR A 484 -20.52 14.80 14.83
CA TYR A 484 -19.49 14.90 13.80
C TYR A 484 -18.60 16.10 14.07
N PHE A 485 -17.34 16.00 13.68
CA PHE A 485 -16.45 17.15 13.62
C PHE A 485 -17.04 18.19 12.65
N PRO A 486 -16.97 19.50 12.97
CA PRO A 486 -17.53 20.55 12.13
C PRO A 486 -16.97 20.51 10.71
N ALA A 487 -17.86 20.67 9.71
CA ALA A 487 -17.45 20.78 8.32
C ALA A 487 -16.63 22.06 8.07
N LEU A 488 -15.85 22.06 7.00
CA LEU A 488 -14.93 23.16 6.66
C LEU A 488 -15.64 24.53 6.63
N GLU A 489 -16.87 24.59 6.13
CA GLU A 489 -17.65 25.83 6.06
C GLU A 489 -17.87 26.45 7.44
N LYS A 490 -18.26 25.63 8.43
CA LYS A 490 -18.46 26.06 9.82
C LYS A 490 -17.16 26.49 10.49
N ILE A 491 -16.06 25.80 10.19
CA ILE A 491 -14.72 26.15 10.68
C ILE A 491 -14.31 27.53 10.16
N LEU A 492 -14.52 27.79 8.87
CA LEU A 492 -14.20 29.08 8.27
C LEU A 492 -15.11 30.21 8.78
N GLU A 493 -16.38 29.92 9.03
CA GLU A 493 -17.31 30.86 9.67
C GLU A 493 -16.79 31.28 11.05
N LEU A 494 -16.52 30.32 11.93
CA LEU A 494 -16.01 30.60 13.28
C LEU A 494 -14.63 31.28 13.23
N GLY A 495 -13.73 30.81 12.37
CA GLY A 495 -12.38 31.36 12.22
C GLY A 495 -12.33 32.80 11.71
N ARG A 496 -13.33 33.25 10.93
CA ARG A 496 -13.44 34.65 10.52
C ARG A 496 -13.85 35.59 11.65
N HIS A 497 -14.57 35.08 12.65
CA HIS A 497 -15.02 35.83 13.82
C HIS A 497 -13.97 35.92 14.93
N GLY A 498 -12.81 35.27 14.79
CA GLY A 498 -11.67 35.44 15.69
C GLY A 498 -11.20 36.90 15.74
N GLU A 499 -10.96 37.43 16.93
CA GLU A 499 -10.56 38.82 17.17
C GLU A 499 -9.30 39.17 16.36
N ARG A 500 -9.43 40.02 15.34
CA ARG A 500 -8.27 40.67 14.71
C ARG A 500 -7.84 41.83 15.60
N GLY A 501 -7.00 41.55 16.58
CA GLY A 501 -6.30 42.58 17.35
C GLY A 501 -5.52 43.52 16.43
N ARG A 502 -5.39 44.80 16.80
CA ARG A 502 -4.52 45.73 16.08
C ARG A 502 -3.07 45.29 16.28
N ILE A 503 -2.44 44.79 15.23
CA ILE A 503 -1.03 44.38 15.23
C ILE A 503 -0.16 45.62 15.43
N THR A 504 0.65 45.63 16.48
CA THR A 504 1.60 46.71 16.76
C THR A 504 2.92 46.49 16.01
N GLU A 505 3.67 47.56 15.73
CA GLU A 505 4.99 47.43 15.09
C GLU A 505 5.98 46.65 15.96
N GLU A 506 5.85 46.73 17.28
CA GLU A 506 6.70 46.01 18.23
C GLU A 506 6.46 44.49 18.17
N GLU A 507 5.21 44.05 18.07
CA GLU A 507 4.88 42.64 17.84
C GLU A 507 5.42 42.12 16.50
N GLN A 508 5.42 42.96 15.46
CA GLN A 508 6.00 42.58 14.16
C GLN A 508 7.52 42.42 14.22
N LEU A 509 8.21 43.31 14.95
CA LEU A 509 9.66 43.20 15.13
C LEU A 509 10.02 41.95 15.93
N GLN A 510 9.33 41.71 17.04
CA GLN A 510 9.51 40.50 17.85
C GLN A 510 9.26 39.22 17.03
N LEU A 511 8.20 39.21 16.20
CA LEU A 511 7.91 38.09 15.34
C LEU A 511 9.04 37.82 14.33
N ARG A 512 9.60 38.86 13.70
CA ARG A 512 10.73 38.71 12.77
C ARG A 512 11.95 38.13 13.47
N GLU A 513 12.29 38.64 14.65
CA GLU A 513 13.43 38.12 15.41
C GLU A 513 13.24 36.65 15.80
N ILE A 514 12.04 36.26 16.22
CA ILE A 514 11.74 34.85 16.56
C ILE A 514 11.92 33.94 15.34
N LEU A 515 11.50 34.39 14.15
CA LEU A 515 11.61 33.58 12.93
C LEU A 515 13.05 33.52 12.38
N GLU A 516 13.86 34.55 12.61
CA GLU A 516 15.25 34.64 12.15
C GLU A 516 16.25 33.97 13.11
N ARG A 517 15.92 33.86 14.41
CA ARG A 517 16.70 33.07 15.38
C ARG A 517 16.47 31.57 15.15
N ARG A 518 17.15 31.01 14.15
CA ARG A 518 17.33 29.56 13.97
C ARG A 518 18.57 29.05 14.69
#